data_AF-A0A6A6QZF9-F1
#
_entry.id   AF-A0A6A6QZF9-F1
#
_cell.length_a   1.000
_cell.length_b   1.000
_cell.length_c   1.000
_cell.angle_alpha   90.00
_cell.angle_beta   90.00
_cell.angle_gamma   90.00
#
_symmetry.space_group_name_H-M   'P 1'
#
loop_
_entity.id
_entity.type
_entity.pdbx_description
1 polymer ?
#
loop_
_entity_poly.entity_id
_entity_poly.type
_entity_poly.pdbx_seq_one_letter_code
_entity_poly.pdbx_strand_id
1 'polypeptide(L)'
;MRYAWASASFVLSYLISLGWGQDTQTKDFVPDDFWELINNACGSELEALGSCVAPGTGRSARANLATSYSQCFRTQFDSYFECSSTENAASSDPIPKTPVRNTTVTANATCSYPKPEPILSSACVFDAEEIPRSKCCSDSSGDCSQKSVNLLICQYQAAQQYVRCTGTDNTNVTDCVVSNAEKATWLPYQFLIYSGSEKCTRAKKILTTLAISNVIALLSAALANTTVIKHLVGRKQMFEYTEIKLNFLSMFVSIGIHVSIPFIIGVLLEKQGYTVNWLQQVLIWTVRPRVAPVIAILGFVNASWMETAVNEMVADLLFSVPALIFAVYAAFFPNKTTNPAKPAEYKLYHAGGIIMIIPGVIIAFSFLMGMCLRCAPFRAFKYPAQDLWRILRNPVRKLQKKEPVPQREVHISNFKGWYINFFGLGIILYIGSWLVWTSFLNMAGDLYCPASLNTVATVLFVYPVILNVLRAFLSLV
;
A
#
# COMPACT_ATOMS: atom_id res chain seq x y z
N MET A 1 36.11 -16.27 -13.09
CA MET A 1 36.37 -17.54 -12.38
C MET A 1 36.01 -17.52 -10.88
N ARG A 2 36.17 -16.43 -10.12
CA ARG A 2 35.73 -16.37 -8.69
C ARG A 2 34.21 -16.51 -8.47
N TYR A 3 33.38 -16.26 -9.50
CA TYR A 3 31.92 -16.43 -9.44
C TYR A 3 31.43 -17.88 -9.53
N ALA A 4 32.24 -18.80 -10.09
CA ALA A 4 31.81 -20.19 -10.26
C ALA A 4 32.05 -21.06 -9.01
N TRP A 5 33.01 -20.67 -8.16
CA TRP A 5 33.36 -21.43 -6.95
C TRP A 5 32.42 -21.16 -5.77
N ALA A 6 31.88 -19.93 -5.67
CA ALA A 6 30.91 -19.59 -4.64
C ALA A 6 29.53 -20.24 -4.88
N SER A 7 29.11 -20.37 -6.14
CA SER A 7 27.87 -21.08 -6.50
C SER A 7 28.01 -22.60 -6.35
N ALA A 8 29.16 -23.18 -6.68
CA ALA A 8 29.40 -24.62 -6.53
C ALA A 8 29.41 -25.08 -5.06
N SER A 9 29.99 -24.29 -4.14
CA SER A 9 30.03 -24.65 -2.71
C SER A 9 28.64 -24.57 -2.04
N PHE A 10 27.79 -23.66 -2.50
CA PHE A 10 26.41 -23.55 -2.03
C PHE A 10 25.53 -24.69 -2.55
N VAL A 11 25.63 -25.02 -3.85
CA VAL A 11 24.91 -26.16 -4.43
C VAL A 11 25.35 -27.48 -3.79
N LEU A 12 26.64 -27.63 -3.49
CA LEU A 12 27.14 -28.84 -2.81
C LEU A 12 26.68 -28.91 -1.34
N SER A 13 26.63 -27.79 -0.61
CA SER A 13 26.08 -27.77 0.76
C SER A 13 24.58 -28.04 0.77
N TYR A 14 23.84 -27.51 -0.21
CA TYR A 14 22.41 -27.78 -0.39
C TYR A 14 22.16 -29.26 -0.74
N LEU A 15 22.94 -29.84 -1.66
CA LEU A 15 22.85 -31.25 -2.02
C LEU A 15 23.31 -32.19 -0.90
N ILE A 16 24.28 -31.80 -0.08
CA ILE A 16 24.69 -32.58 1.11
C ILE A 16 23.61 -32.52 2.18
N SER A 17 22.91 -31.39 2.36
CA SER A 17 21.75 -31.32 3.27
C SER A 17 20.60 -32.23 2.83
N LEU A 18 20.41 -32.42 1.53
CA LEU A 18 19.41 -33.34 0.97
C LEU A 18 19.82 -34.83 1.09
N GLY A 19 21.07 -35.13 1.43
CA GLY A 19 21.61 -36.49 1.42
C GLY A 19 21.57 -37.25 2.75
N TRP A 20 21.19 -36.61 3.86
CA TRP A 20 21.35 -37.18 5.21
C TRP A 20 20.06 -37.38 6.02
N GLY A 21 18.89 -37.28 5.39
CA GLY A 21 17.63 -37.73 5.97
C GLY A 21 16.78 -38.41 4.91
N GLN A 22 16.48 -39.69 5.08
CA GLN A 22 15.20 -40.20 4.58
C GLN A 22 14.13 -39.51 5.42
N ASP A 23 13.83 -38.25 5.12
CA ASP A 23 12.70 -37.55 5.72
C ASP A 23 11.47 -38.26 5.22
N THR A 24 10.94 -39.14 6.07
CA THR A 24 9.59 -39.67 5.91
C THR A 24 8.66 -38.48 6.02
N GLN A 25 8.28 -37.93 4.86
CA GLN A 25 7.19 -36.96 4.78
C GLN A 25 6.02 -37.49 5.61
N THR A 26 5.57 -36.68 6.53
CA THR A 26 4.47 -37.03 7.42
C THR A 26 3.17 -36.49 6.82
N LYS A 27 2.11 -37.28 6.94
CA LYS A 27 0.74 -36.84 6.63
C LYS A 27 0.14 -36.04 7.77
N ASP A 28 0.57 -36.34 9.00
CA ASP A 28 0.15 -35.66 10.20
C ASP A 28 1.17 -34.60 10.57
N PHE A 29 0.75 -33.33 10.57
CA PHE A 29 1.61 -32.24 11.03
C PHE A 29 1.61 -32.20 12.56
N VAL A 30 2.74 -32.56 13.18
CA VAL A 30 2.95 -32.48 14.64
C VAL A 30 3.82 -31.25 14.93
N PRO A 31 3.27 -30.16 15.51
CA PRO A 31 4.02 -28.92 15.70
C PRO A 31 5.30 -29.09 16.51
N ASP A 32 5.28 -29.88 17.59
CA ASP A 32 6.45 -30.06 18.47
C ASP A 32 7.62 -30.73 17.74
N ASP A 33 7.36 -31.84 17.04
CA ASP A 33 8.36 -32.55 16.23
C ASP A 33 8.93 -31.63 15.13
N PHE A 34 8.06 -30.83 14.52
CA PHE A 34 8.47 -29.89 13.49
C PHE A 34 9.37 -28.77 14.04
N TRP A 35 9.06 -28.21 15.22
CA TRP A 35 9.93 -27.21 15.84
C TRP A 35 11.29 -27.77 16.26
N GLU A 36 11.34 -29.03 16.71
CA GLU A 36 12.60 -29.73 16.97
C GLU A 36 13.43 -29.88 15.69
N LEU A 37 12.79 -30.29 14.57
CA LEU A 37 13.44 -30.34 13.25
C LEU A 37 13.99 -28.96 12.84
N ILE A 38 13.21 -27.89 13.01
CA ILE A 38 13.66 -26.52 12.70
C ILE A 38 14.87 -26.12 13.54
N ASN A 39 14.88 -26.43 14.83
CA ASN A 39 16.00 -26.11 15.71
C ASN A 39 17.28 -26.85 15.28
N ASN A 40 17.15 -28.10 14.84
CA ASN A 40 18.28 -28.91 14.37
C ASN A 40 18.77 -28.48 12.98
N ALA A 41 17.87 -28.31 12.02
CA ALA A 41 18.19 -28.05 10.63
C ALA A 41 18.53 -26.58 10.34
N CYS A 42 17.86 -25.64 11.02
CA CYS A 42 18.05 -24.19 10.85
C CYS A 42 18.83 -23.56 12.03
N GLY A 43 19.53 -24.37 12.83
CA GLY A 43 20.25 -23.92 14.01
C GLY A 43 21.29 -22.83 13.71
N SER A 44 21.95 -22.91 12.55
CA SER A 44 22.95 -21.91 12.13
C SER A 44 22.33 -20.53 11.85
N GLU A 45 21.16 -20.52 11.21
CA GLU A 45 20.39 -19.31 10.90
C GLU A 45 19.79 -18.71 12.18
N LEU A 46 19.31 -19.55 13.09
CA LEU A 46 18.82 -19.14 14.41
C LEU A 46 19.94 -18.52 15.24
N GLU A 47 21.12 -19.13 15.28
CA GLU A 47 22.29 -18.58 15.98
C GLU A 47 22.71 -17.23 15.37
N ALA A 48 22.78 -17.16 14.03
CA ALA A 48 23.09 -15.92 13.34
C ALA A 48 22.06 -14.82 13.63
N LEU A 49 20.77 -15.15 13.63
CA LEU A 49 19.67 -14.23 13.93
C LEU A 49 19.73 -13.70 15.37
N GLY A 50 20.10 -14.56 16.32
CA GLY A 50 20.30 -14.26 17.75
C GLY A 50 21.58 -13.48 18.04
N SER A 51 22.53 -13.44 17.11
CA SER A 51 23.81 -12.75 17.30
C SER A 51 23.69 -11.22 17.17
N CYS A 52 24.45 -10.51 18.00
CA CYS A 52 24.60 -9.07 17.81
C CYS A 52 25.56 -8.77 16.66
N VAL A 53 25.16 -7.80 15.86
CA VAL A 53 25.91 -7.36 14.69
C VAL A 53 26.82 -6.20 15.09
N ALA A 54 28.03 -6.14 14.54
CA ALA A 54 28.97 -5.05 14.82
C ALA A 54 28.32 -3.67 14.56
N PRO A 55 28.62 -2.65 15.38
CA PRO A 55 28.11 -1.31 15.15
C PRO A 55 28.52 -0.82 13.74
N GLY A 56 27.56 -0.28 12.98
CA GLY A 56 27.77 0.19 11.60
C GLY A 56 27.46 -0.84 10.51
N THR A 57 27.35 -2.13 10.83
CA THR A 57 26.74 -3.08 9.90
C THR A 57 25.24 -2.78 9.82
N GLY A 58 24.78 -2.32 8.66
CA GLY A 58 23.42 -1.79 8.48
C GLY A 58 22.32 -2.79 8.86
N ARG A 59 21.16 -2.28 9.30
CA ARG A 59 19.94 -3.05 9.62
C ARG A 59 19.52 -4.02 8.51
N SER A 60 19.91 -3.75 7.26
CA SER A 60 19.80 -4.68 6.12
C SER A 60 20.30 -6.08 6.41
N ALA A 61 21.46 -6.18 7.06
CA ALA A 61 22.15 -7.46 7.23
C ALA A 61 21.31 -8.38 8.12
N ARG A 62 20.72 -7.84 9.19
CA ARG A 62 19.81 -8.60 10.05
C ARG A 62 18.49 -8.95 9.36
N ALA A 63 17.95 -8.05 8.53
CA ALA A 63 16.79 -8.37 7.71
C ALA A 63 17.07 -9.54 6.75
N ASN A 64 18.27 -9.59 6.16
CA ASN A 64 18.70 -10.73 5.33
C ASN A 64 18.81 -12.03 6.15
N LEU A 65 19.26 -11.97 7.40
CA LEU A 65 19.28 -13.13 8.30
C LEU A 65 17.87 -13.65 8.59
N ALA A 66 16.91 -12.76 8.86
CA ALA A 66 15.51 -13.16 9.05
C ALA A 66 14.93 -13.83 7.79
N THR A 67 15.23 -13.30 6.61
CA THR A 67 14.82 -13.91 5.34
C THR A 67 15.53 -15.26 5.12
N SER A 68 16.81 -15.38 5.46
CA SER A 68 17.58 -16.62 5.37
C SER A 68 16.98 -17.71 6.28
N TYR A 69 16.68 -17.38 7.53
CA TYR A 69 15.96 -18.26 8.45
C TYR A 69 14.61 -18.70 7.85
N SER A 70 13.84 -17.75 7.32
CA SER A 70 12.53 -18.06 6.74
C SER A 70 12.63 -18.97 5.51
N GLN A 71 13.69 -18.85 4.71
CA GLN A 71 13.97 -19.77 3.61
C GLN A 71 14.28 -21.18 4.11
N CYS A 72 15.13 -21.30 5.15
CA CYS A 72 15.39 -22.59 5.78
C CYS A 72 14.08 -23.20 6.34
N PHE A 73 13.30 -22.41 7.08
CA PHE A 73 12.01 -22.81 7.61
C PHE A 73 11.07 -23.34 6.53
N ARG A 74 10.96 -22.63 5.40
CA ARG A 74 10.15 -23.04 4.25
C ARG A 74 10.61 -24.38 3.68
N THR A 75 11.92 -24.55 3.48
CA THR A 75 12.48 -25.80 2.97
C THR A 75 12.18 -26.96 3.89
N GLN A 76 12.38 -26.79 5.20
CA GLN A 76 12.08 -27.84 6.17
C GLN A 76 10.57 -28.13 6.25
N PHE A 77 9.72 -27.11 6.15
CA PHE A 77 8.26 -27.28 6.12
C PHE A 77 7.82 -28.11 4.91
N ASP A 78 8.38 -27.84 3.73
CA ASP A 78 8.09 -28.59 2.51
C ASP A 78 8.64 -30.02 2.52
N SER A 79 9.77 -30.25 3.19
CA SER A 79 10.32 -31.59 3.39
C SER A 79 9.55 -32.41 4.44
N TYR A 80 9.07 -31.77 5.50
CA TYR A 80 8.42 -32.43 6.64
C TYR A 80 6.97 -32.83 6.36
N PHE A 81 6.19 -31.95 5.71
CA PHE A 81 4.74 -32.09 5.58
C PHE A 81 4.32 -32.40 4.13
N GLU A 82 3.78 -33.60 3.87
CA GLU A 82 3.40 -34.03 2.52
C GLU A 82 2.38 -33.09 1.86
N CYS A 83 1.47 -32.53 2.66
CA CYS A 83 0.44 -31.60 2.22
C CYS A 83 0.85 -30.13 2.34
N SER A 84 2.15 -29.82 2.37
CA SER A 84 2.65 -28.45 2.43
C SER A 84 2.35 -27.62 1.17
N SER A 85 1.91 -28.27 0.08
CA SER A 85 1.72 -27.64 -1.22
C SER A 85 0.99 -26.30 -1.11
N THR A 86 1.70 -25.25 -1.51
CA THR A 86 1.17 -23.90 -1.60
C THR A 86 0.80 -23.54 -3.04
N GLU A 87 0.74 -24.50 -3.98
CA GLU A 87 0.60 -24.21 -5.41
C GLU A 87 -0.65 -23.38 -5.72
N ASN A 88 -1.78 -23.72 -5.10
CA ASN A 88 -3.04 -22.98 -5.23
C ASN A 88 -2.98 -21.57 -4.63
N ALA A 89 -2.01 -21.31 -3.75
CA ALA A 89 -1.80 -20.04 -3.06
C ALA A 89 -0.43 -19.41 -3.38
N ALA A 90 0.25 -19.85 -4.45
CA ALA A 90 1.63 -19.49 -4.74
C ALA A 90 1.84 -18.00 -5.00
N SER A 91 0.80 -17.28 -5.43
CA SER A 91 0.80 -15.82 -5.55
C SER A 91 0.91 -15.10 -4.20
N SER A 92 0.74 -15.82 -3.09
CA SER A 92 0.71 -15.32 -1.72
C SER A 92 1.86 -15.82 -0.86
N ASP A 93 2.79 -16.64 -1.40
CA ASP A 93 4.00 -17.07 -0.67
C ASP A 93 4.87 -15.84 -0.38
N PRO A 94 5.06 -15.46 0.90
CA PRO A 94 5.78 -14.25 1.26
C PRO A 94 7.29 -14.45 1.26
N ILE A 95 7.76 -15.71 1.23
CA ILE A 95 9.16 -16.05 1.37
C ILE A 95 9.81 -16.05 -0.03
N PRO A 96 10.82 -15.21 -0.27
CA PRO A 96 11.50 -15.19 -1.57
C PRO A 96 12.08 -16.57 -1.88
N LYS A 97 11.80 -17.11 -3.07
CA LYS A 97 12.39 -18.39 -3.52
C LYS A 97 13.86 -18.27 -3.90
N THR A 98 14.33 -17.06 -4.23
CA THR A 98 15.73 -16.81 -4.57
C THR A 98 16.57 -16.83 -3.30
N PRO A 99 17.56 -17.72 -3.18
CA PRO A 99 18.42 -17.79 -2.00
C PRO A 99 19.00 -16.41 -1.66
N VAL A 100 18.82 -15.98 -0.42
CA VAL A 100 19.48 -14.75 0.03
C VAL A 100 20.97 -15.00 0.09
N ARG A 101 21.76 -14.04 -0.43
CA ARG A 101 23.21 -14.16 -0.40
C ARG A 101 23.66 -14.21 1.05
N ASN A 102 24.28 -15.33 1.47
CA ASN A 102 24.83 -15.50 2.80
C ASN A 102 25.70 -14.29 3.15
N THR A 103 25.15 -13.46 4.04
CA THR A 103 25.86 -12.30 4.55
C THR A 103 26.59 -12.83 5.77
N THR A 104 27.90 -13.06 5.66
CA THR A 104 28.69 -13.47 6.82
C THR A 104 28.72 -12.31 7.80
N VAL A 105 27.90 -12.41 8.84
CA VAL A 105 27.84 -11.42 9.91
C VAL A 105 28.84 -11.83 10.98
N THR A 106 29.85 -10.99 11.22
CA THR A 106 30.76 -11.19 12.33
C THR A 106 30.01 -10.90 13.62
N ALA A 107 29.68 -11.96 14.37
CA ALA A 107 29.02 -11.85 15.66
C ALA A 107 29.89 -11.06 16.64
N ASN A 108 29.30 -10.09 17.32
CA ASN A 108 29.96 -9.42 18.43
C ASN A 108 29.82 -10.28 19.69
N ALA A 109 30.93 -10.85 20.18
CA ALA A 109 30.95 -11.75 21.33
C ALA A 109 30.44 -11.11 22.65
N THR A 110 30.37 -9.78 22.72
CA THR A 110 29.95 -9.05 23.93
C THR A 110 28.45 -8.80 24.05
N CYS A 111 27.68 -9.14 23.01
CA CYS A 111 26.25 -8.86 22.96
C CYS A 111 25.51 -10.06 22.36
N SER A 112 24.43 -10.47 23.02
CA SER A 112 23.52 -11.50 22.55
C SER A 112 22.08 -11.04 22.72
N TYR A 113 21.26 -11.24 21.70
CA TYR A 113 19.82 -11.09 21.83
C TYR A 113 19.20 -12.32 22.50
N PRO A 114 17.94 -12.25 22.99
CA PRO A 114 17.22 -13.42 23.47
C PRO A 114 17.26 -14.56 22.43
N LYS A 115 17.24 -15.83 22.84
CA LYS A 115 17.25 -16.93 21.87
C LYS A 115 16.03 -16.82 20.93
N PRO A 116 16.20 -16.82 19.59
CA PRO A 116 15.08 -16.64 18.68
C PRO A 116 14.10 -17.82 18.71
N GLU A 117 14.59 -19.05 18.82
CA GLU A 117 13.79 -20.28 18.73
C GLU A 117 12.50 -20.26 19.56
N PRO A 118 12.53 -20.08 20.91
CA PRO A 118 11.32 -20.14 21.71
C PRO A 118 10.36 -18.97 21.41
N ILE A 119 10.89 -17.86 20.90
CA ILE A 119 10.09 -16.68 20.55
C ILE A 119 9.37 -16.93 19.22
N LEU A 120 10.08 -17.44 18.21
CA LEU A 120 9.53 -17.69 16.88
C LEU A 120 8.51 -18.83 16.90
N SER A 121 8.77 -19.92 17.66
CA SER A 121 7.80 -21.00 17.83
C SER A 121 6.53 -20.51 18.54
N SER A 122 6.67 -19.71 19.61
CA SER A 122 5.54 -19.13 20.33
C SER A 122 4.68 -18.15 19.50
N ALA A 123 5.29 -17.46 18.53
CA ALA A 123 4.62 -16.40 17.76
C ALA A 123 3.55 -16.92 16.78
N CYS A 124 3.62 -18.18 16.37
CA CYS A 124 2.73 -18.76 15.37
C CYS A 124 2.09 -20.07 15.82
N VAL A 125 1.96 -20.27 17.13
CA VAL A 125 1.35 -21.46 17.74
C VAL A 125 -0.04 -21.69 17.16
N PHE A 126 -0.86 -20.63 17.07
CA PHE A 126 -2.22 -20.76 16.52
C PHE A 126 -2.21 -21.34 15.09
N ASP A 127 -1.40 -20.78 14.19
CA ASP A 127 -1.35 -21.23 12.79
C ASP A 127 -0.77 -22.64 12.65
N ALA A 128 0.21 -23.00 13.49
CA ALA A 128 0.79 -24.34 13.53
C ALA A 128 -0.21 -25.39 14.04
N GLU A 129 -0.97 -25.07 15.10
CA GLU A 129 -2.01 -25.95 15.66
C GLU A 129 -3.26 -26.04 14.75
N GLU A 130 -3.52 -25.04 13.93
CA GLU A 130 -4.68 -25.03 13.03
C GLU A 130 -4.54 -26.06 11.89
N ILE A 131 -3.32 -26.39 11.46
CA ILE A 131 -3.07 -27.42 10.44
C ILE A 131 -3.68 -28.77 10.87
N PRO A 132 -3.27 -29.40 11.99
CA PRO A 132 -3.83 -30.68 12.43
C PRO A 132 -5.29 -30.56 12.87
N ARG A 133 -5.70 -29.44 13.51
CA ARG A 133 -7.12 -29.22 13.89
C ARG A 133 -8.04 -29.20 12.68
N SER A 134 -7.58 -28.65 11.57
CA SER A 134 -8.38 -28.56 10.34
C SER A 134 -8.57 -29.90 9.64
N LYS A 135 -7.83 -30.95 10.04
CA LYS A 135 -7.81 -32.27 9.39
C LYS A 135 -7.54 -32.18 7.88
N CYS A 136 -6.93 -31.09 7.43
CA CYS A 136 -6.43 -31.02 6.07
C CYS A 136 -5.31 -32.06 5.94
N CYS A 137 -5.19 -32.74 4.80
CA CYS A 137 -4.35 -33.94 4.58
C CYS A 137 -4.93 -35.30 5.02
N SER A 138 -5.91 -35.38 5.93
CA SER A 138 -6.49 -36.69 6.32
C SER A 138 -7.51 -37.22 5.30
N ASP A 139 -8.18 -36.32 4.58
CA ASP A 139 -9.09 -36.66 3.49
C ASP A 139 -8.39 -36.36 2.15
N SER A 140 -8.55 -37.24 1.16
CA SER A 140 -7.94 -37.12 -0.19
C SER A 140 -8.36 -35.87 -0.99
N SER A 141 -9.17 -34.98 -0.40
CA SER A 141 -9.70 -33.75 -0.99
C SER A 141 -9.42 -32.47 -0.19
N GLY A 142 -8.81 -32.56 1.00
CA GLY A 142 -8.61 -31.42 1.89
C GLY A 142 -7.40 -30.56 1.54
N ASP A 143 -7.60 -29.44 0.83
CA ASP A 143 -6.55 -28.47 0.50
C ASP A 143 -5.99 -27.77 1.77
N CYS A 144 -4.74 -28.10 2.14
CA CYS A 144 -4.01 -27.47 3.24
C CYS A 144 -3.38 -26.11 2.86
N SER A 145 -3.39 -25.72 1.58
CA SER A 145 -2.59 -24.61 1.07
C SER A 145 -2.76 -23.31 1.86
N GLN A 146 -3.98 -22.96 2.26
CA GLN A 146 -4.22 -21.74 3.02
C GLN A 146 -3.62 -21.78 4.44
N LYS A 147 -3.68 -22.91 5.15
CA LYS A 147 -3.16 -23.02 6.52
C LYS A 147 -1.64 -23.04 6.49
N SER A 148 -1.07 -23.80 5.54
CA SER A 148 0.35 -23.78 5.21
C SER A 148 0.85 -22.37 4.92
N VAL A 149 0.16 -21.62 4.04
CA VAL A 149 0.53 -20.23 3.72
C VAL A 149 0.41 -19.31 4.93
N ASN A 150 -0.61 -19.46 5.79
CA ASN A 150 -0.74 -18.65 6.99
C ASN A 150 0.43 -18.86 7.96
N LEU A 151 0.84 -20.12 8.20
CA LEU A 151 2.00 -20.45 9.03
C LEU A 151 3.28 -19.84 8.46
N LEU A 152 3.49 -19.94 7.14
CA LEU A 152 4.66 -19.36 6.46
C LEU A 152 4.67 -17.83 6.53
N ILE A 153 3.52 -17.17 6.36
CA ILE A 153 3.37 -15.71 6.55
C ILE A 153 3.69 -15.33 7.98
N CYS A 154 3.11 -16.03 8.95
CA CYS A 154 3.33 -15.75 10.35
C CYS A 154 4.83 -15.89 10.69
N GLN A 155 5.48 -16.97 10.27
CA GLN A 155 6.89 -17.23 10.59
C GLN A 155 7.86 -16.25 9.94
N TYR A 156 7.63 -15.94 8.65
CA TYR A 156 8.39 -14.88 7.99
C TYR A 156 8.28 -13.55 8.75
N GLN A 157 7.07 -13.22 9.20
CA GLN A 157 6.81 -11.98 9.91
C GLN A 157 7.36 -12.01 11.33
N ALA A 158 7.29 -13.14 12.04
CA ALA A 158 7.90 -13.34 13.34
C ALA A 158 9.42 -13.14 13.27
N ALA A 159 10.08 -13.74 12.28
CA ALA A 159 11.52 -13.56 12.06
C ALA A 159 11.87 -12.09 11.76
N GLN A 160 11.06 -11.41 10.94
CA GLN A 160 11.24 -9.99 10.71
C GLN A 160 11.04 -9.18 12.00
N GLN A 161 9.92 -9.38 12.73
CA GLN A 161 9.62 -8.68 13.98
C GLN A 161 10.69 -8.91 15.03
N TYR A 162 11.27 -10.10 15.10
CA TYR A 162 12.36 -10.40 16.01
C TYR A 162 13.55 -9.46 15.78
N VAL A 163 13.94 -9.23 14.52
CA VAL A 163 14.98 -8.24 14.18
C VAL A 163 14.58 -6.82 14.59
N ARG A 164 13.29 -6.47 14.43
CA ARG A 164 12.77 -5.12 14.79
C ARG A 164 12.80 -4.92 16.30
N CYS A 165 12.16 -5.81 17.04
CA CYS A 165 12.00 -5.73 18.49
C CYS A 165 13.34 -5.76 19.22
N THR A 166 14.30 -6.57 18.75
CA THR A 166 15.66 -6.59 19.30
C THR A 166 16.52 -5.39 18.90
N GLY A 167 16.16 -4.69 17.82
CA GLY A 167 16.81 -3.45 17.40
C GLY A 167 16.29 -2.20 18.12
N THR A 168 15.25 -2.35 18.94
CA THR A 168 14.68 -1.31 19.79
C THR A 168 15.00 -1.59 21.25
N ASP A 169 14.98 -0.57 22.11
CA ASP A 169 15.13 -0.73 23.57
C ASP A 169 13.89 -1.36 24.23
N ASN A 170 13.32 -2.40 23.61
CA ASN A 170 12.15 -3.08 24.13
C ASN A 170 12.56 -4.13 25.16
N THR A 171 12.08 -3.96 26.39
CA THR A 171 12.38 -4.86 27.51
C THR A 171 11.71 -6.22 27.37
N ASN A 172 10.65 -6.34 26.56
CA ASN A 172 9.97 -7.61 26.30
C ASN A 172 9.90 -7.91 24.79
N VAL A 173 10.99 -8.48 24.28
CA VAL A 173 11.10 -8.89 22.87
C VAL A 173 10.05 -9.94 22.51
N THR A 174 9.76 -10.89 23.40
CA THR A 174 8.80 -11.98 23.15
C THR A 174 7.41 -11.42 22.85
N ASP A 175 6.85 -10.61 23.74
CA ASP A 175 5.52 -10.02 23.55
C ASP A 175 5.48 -9.15 22.28
N CYS A 176 6.57 -8.43 21.99
CA CYS A 176 6.69 -7.60 20.80
C CYS A 176 6.64 -8.43 19.51
N VAL A 177 7.27 -9.61 19.49
CA VAL A 177 7.27 -10.50 18.32
C VAL A 177 5.91 -11.19 18.18
N VAL A 178 5.43 -11.84 19.25
CA VAL A 178 4.17 -12.60 19.25
C VAL A 178 3.00 -11.70 18.84
N SER A 179 2.84 -10.55 19.49
CA SER A 179 1.72 -9.65 19.23
C SER A 179 1.74 -8.99 17.85
N ASN A 180 2.87 -8.99 17.14
CA ASN A 180 2.98 -8.38 15.81
C ASN A 180 3.03 -9.42 14.69
N ALA A 181 3.58 -10.61 14.92
CA ALA A 181 3.58 -11.70 13.93
C ALA A 181 2.17 -12.15 13.59
N GLU A 182 1.33 -12.35 14.61
CA GLU A 182 -0.07 -12.75 14.45
C GLU A 182 -0.86 -11.75 13.57
N LYS A 183 -0.61 -10.45 13.73
CA LYS A 183 -1.28 -9.39 12.96
C LYS A 183 -1.00 -9.48 11.47
N ALA A 184 0.13 -10.04 11.08
CA ALA A 184 0.53 -10.10 9.69
C ALA A 184 -0.27 -11.15 8.90
N THR A 185 -0.94 -12.09 9.58
CA THR A 185 -1.92 -12.98 8.95
C THR A 185 -3.29 -12.30 8.78
N TRP A 186 -3.50 -11.06 9.24
CA TRP A 186 -4.78 -10.37 9.03
C TRP A 186 -4.77 -9.46 7.80
N LEU A 187 -3.57 -8.99 7.43
CA LEU A 187 -3.35 -8.00 6.38
C LEU A 187 -2.51 -8.60 5.26
N PRO A 188 -2.62 -8.08 4.02
CA PRO A 188 -1.76 -8.54 2.95
C PRO A 188 -0.33 -8.08 3.25
N TYR A 189 0.59 -9.04 3.42
CA TYR A 189 1.99 -8.77 3.79
C TYR A 189 2.67 -7.75 2.86
N GLN A 190 2.23 -7.72 1.59
CA GLN A 190 2.66 -6.80 0.53
C GLN A 190 2.47 -5.31 0.88
N PHE A 191 1.52 -4.98 1.75
CA PHE A 191 1.26 -3.61 2.16
C PHE A 191 1.90 -3.24 3.50
N LEU A 192 2.50 -4.21 4.19
CA LEU A 192 3.24 -3.96 5.43
C LEU A 192 4.60 -3.36 5.07
N ILE A 193 4.92 -2.22 5.66
CA ILE A 193 6.14 -1.46 5.37
C ILE A 193 7.02 -1.46 6.60
N TYR A 194 8.29 -1.75 6.40
CA TYR A 194 9.28 -1.50 7.43
C TYR A 194 10.49 -0.79 6.87
N SER A 195 10.63 0.45 7.31
CA SER A 195 11.77 1.31 6.98
C SER A 195 13.04 1.01 7.75
N GLY A 196 12.98 0.15 8.77
CA GLY A 196 14.10 0.03 9.70
C GLY A 196 14.16 1.14 10.75
N SER A 197 13.17 2.02 10.88
CA SER A 197 13.15 3.04 11.96
C SER A 197 13.07 2.39 13.35
N GLU A 198 13.80 2.93 14.33
CA GLU A 198 13.74 2.49 15.75
C GLU A 198 12.38 2.75 16.38
N LYS A 199 11.69 3.78 15.90
CA LYS A 199 10.37 4.17 16.40
C LYS A 199 9.43 4.25 15.22
N CYS A 200 8.40 3.42 15.27
CA CYS A 200 7.33 3.46 14.30
C CYS A 200 6.34 4.58 14.61
N THR A 201 5.83 5.19 13.54
CA THR A 201 4.86 6.27 13.67
C THR A 201 3.51 5.65 14.03
N ARG A 202 2.97 6.02 15.19
CA ARG A 202 1.63 5.56 15.62
C ARG A 202 0.56 5.93 14.59
N ALA A 203 -0.41 5.04 14.39
CA ALA A 203 -1.56 5.22 13.48
C ALA A 203 -2.22 6.61 13.60
N LYS A 204 -2.51 7.05 14.84
CA LYS A 204 -3.11 8.37 15.12
C LYS A 204 -2.32 9.53 14.50
N LYS A 205 -0.98 9.47 14.51
CA LYS A 205 -0.13 10.53 13.95
C LYS A 205 -0.17 10.54 12.42
N ILE A 206 -0.22 9.37 11.78
CA ILE A 206 -0.39 9.24 10.33
C ILE A 206 -1.77 9.80 9.91
N LEU A 207 -2.85 9.38 10.60
CA LEU A 207 -4.21 9.85 10.33
C LEU A 207 -4.35 11.37 10.53
N THR A 208 -3.73 11.91 11.58
CA THR A 208 -3.70 13.36 11.81
C THR A 208 -2.96 14.09 10.68
N THR A 209 -1.85 13.52 10.20
CA THR A 209 -1.10 14.07 9.07
C THR A 209 -1.94 14.07 7.78
N LEU A 210 -2.70 13.01 7.52
CA LEU A 210 -3.64 12.94 6.41
C LEU A 210 -4.75 13.98 6.54
N ALA A 211 -5.34 14.14 7.73
CA ALA A 211 -6.36 15.15 7.99
C ALA A 211 -5.82 16.58 7.75
N ILE A 212 -4.64 16.91 8.30
CA ILE A 212 -3.96 18.18 8.07
C ILE A 212 -3.67 18.37 6.57
N SER A 213 -3.24 17.33 5.86
CA SER A 213 -2.97 17.43 4.42
C SER A 213 -4.23 17.79 3.63
N ASN A 214 -5.39 17.26 4.02
CA ASN A 214 -6.67 17.60 3.40
C ASN A 214 -7.08 19.05 3.70
N VAL A 215 -6.82 19.55 4.91
CA VAL A 215 -7.04 20.97 5.24
C VAL A 215 -6.12 21.87 4.44
N ILE A 216 -4.83 21.55 4.33
CA ILE A 216 -3.88 22.32 3.51
C ILE A 216 -4.27 22.29 2.04
N ALA A 217 -4.67 21.13 1.51
CA ALA A 217 -5.16 21.01 0.14
C ALA A 217 -6.38 21.91 -0.09
N LEU A 218 -7.34 21.92 0.83
CA LEU A 218 -8.51 22.80 0.78
C LEU A 218 -8.13 24.29 0.80
N LEU A 219 -7.27 24.69 1.73
CA LEU A 219 -6.80 26.08 1.84
C LEU A 219 -6.01 26.49 0.59
N SER A 220 -5.16 25.61 0.06
CA SER A 220 -4.39 25.88 -1.15
C SER A 220 -5.30 26.01 -2.39
N ALA A 221 -6.36 25.20 -2.49
CA ALA A 221 -7.38 25.35 -3.53
C ALA A 221 -8.15 26.66 -3.37
N ALA A 222 -8.42 27.09 -2.13
CA ALA A 222 -9.06 28.37 -1.84
C ALA A 222 -8.20 29.57 -2.29
N LEU A 223 -6.91 29.53 -2.00
CA LEU A 223 -5.97 30.56 -2.40
C LEU A 223 -5.66 30.53 -3.90
N ALA A 224 -5.75 29.37 -4.56
CA ALA A 224 -5.59 29.29 -6.01
C ALA A 224 -6.77 29.93 -6.76
N ASN A 225 -7.93 30.08 -6.11
CA ASN A 225 -9.09 30.69 -6.73
C ASN A 225 -8.95 32.22 -6.78
N THR A 226 -8.41 32.73 -7.89
CA THR A 226 -8.18 34.16 -8.11
C THR A 226 -9.45 35.00 -7.99
N THR A 227 -10.63 34.43 -8.27
CA THR A 227 -11.90 35.15 -8.11
C THR A 227 -12.28 35.33 -6.64
N VAL A 228 -12.05 34.33 -5.80
CA VAL A 228 -12.25 34.42 -4.34
C VAL A 228 -11.29 35.45 -3.75
N ILE A 229 -10.02 35.44 -4.18
CA ILE A 229 -9.06 36.47 -3.76
C ILE A 229 -9.52 37.86 -4.21
N LYS A 230 -9.93 38.02 -5.46
CA LYS A 230 -10.46 39.30 -5.97
C LYS A 230 -11.68 39.77 -5.19
N HIS A 231 -12.55 38.85 -4.74
CA HIS A 231 -13.71 39.18 -3.92
C HIS A 231 -13.33 39.54 -2.47
N LEU A 232 -12.38 38.82 -1.87
CA LEU A 232 -11.86 39.12 -0.53
C LEU A 232 -11.09 40.46 -0.49
N VAL A 233 -10.33 40.77 -1.55
CA VAL A 233 -9.47 41.96 -1.65
C VAL A 233 -10.20 43.15 -2.29
N GLY A 234 -11.23 42.91 -3.11
CA GLY A 234 -11.94 43.93 -3.88
C GLY A 234 -13.46 43.85 -3.72
N ARG A 235 -14.07 44.95 -3.26
CA ARG A 235 -15.54 45.12 -3.19
C ARG A 235 -16.17 45.26 -4.58
N LYS A 236 -16.33 44.20 -5.38
CA LYS A 236 -17.29 44.21 -6.53
C LYS A 236 -17.96 42.87 -6.84
N GLN A 237 -19.22 43.05 -7.27
CA GLN A 237 -20.33 42.21 -7.79
C GLN A 237 -20.27 40.67 -7.73
N MET A 238 -21.41 40.09 -7.33
CA MET A 238 -21.71 38.66 -7.39
C MET A 238 -21.80 38.19 -8.84
N PHE A 239 -21.19 37.04 -9.14
CA PHE A 239 -21.29 36.39 -10.46
C PHE A 239 -22.67 35.77 -10.65
N GLU A 240 -23.24 35.94 -11.84
CA GLU A 240 -24.39 35.13 -12.29
C GLU A 240 -23.92 33.70 -12.60
N TYR A 241 -24.73 32.72 -12.18
CA TYR A 241 -24.43 31.28 -12.22
C TYR A 241 -24.34 30.67 -13.63
N THR A 242 -24.51 31.45 -14.71
CA THR A 242 -24.90 30.94 -16.04
C THR A 242 -23.75 30.47 -16.92
N GLU A 243 -22.52 30.94 -16.70
CA GLU A 243 -21.37 30.67 -17.57
C GLU A 243 -20.15 30.18 -16.77
N ILE A 244 -19.88 28.87 -16.82
CA ILE A 244 -18.64 28.29 -16.28
C ILE A 244 -17.76 27.89 -17.44
N LYS A 245 -16.55 28.43 -17.47
CA LYS A 245 -15.50 28.01 -18.39
C LYS A 245 -14.71 26.89 -17.74
N LEU A 246 -14.81 25.68 -18.27
CA LEU A 246 -14.00 24.55 -17.78
C LEU A 246 -12.62 24.60 -18.44
N ASN A 247 -11.57 24.86 -17.66
CA ASN A 247 -10.20 24.74 -18.14
C ASN A 247 -9.72 23.29 -18.03
N PHE A 248 -9.73 22.58 -19.16
CA PHE A 248 -9.29 21.17 -19.16
C PHE A 248 -7.80 21.00 -18.85
N LEU A 249 -6.93 21.98 -19.10
CA LEU A 249 -5.53 21.92 -18.66
C LEU A 249 -5.46 21.80 -17.14
N SER A 250 -6.30 22.57 -16.44
CA SER A 250 -6.39 22.48 -15.00
C SER A 250 -6.82 21.10 -14.52
N MET A 251 -7.70 20.41 -15.26
CA MET A 251 -8.12 19.05 -14.94
C MET A 251 -6.94 18.08 -15.08
N PHE A 252 -6.16 18.16 -16.17
CA PHE A 252 -4.98 17.31 -16.36
C PHE A 252 -3.89 17.57 -15.33
N VAL A 253 -3.68 18.84 -14.96
CA VAL A 253 -2.78 19.19 -13.86
C VAL A 253 -3.26 18.50 -12.60
N SER A 254 -4.53 18.66 -12.20
CA SER A 254 -5.11 18.02 -11.01
C SER A 254 -4.93 16.49 -11.03
N ILE A 255 -5.26 15.82 -12.14
CA ILE A 255 -5.01 14.37 -12.32
C ILE A 255 -3.53 14.05 -12.10
N GLY A 256 -2.63 14.81 -12.73
CA GLY A 256 -1.18 14.67 -12.57
C GLY A 256 -0.72 14.80 -11.11
N ILE A 257 -1.28 15.73 -10.33
CA ILE A 257 -1.00 15.88 -8.89
C ILE A 257 -1.38 14.60 -8.15
N HIS A 258 -2.59 14.10 -8.41
CA HIS A 258 -3.09 12.92 -7.73
C HIS A 258 -2.34 11.64 -8.10
N VAL A 259 -1.74 11.55 -9.31
CA VAL A 259 -0.86 10.43 -9.73
C VAL A 259 0.50 10.52 -9.07
N SER A 260 1.09 11.70 -9.15
CA SER A 260 2.48 11.91 -8.75
C SER A 260 2.67 11.80 -7.25
N ILE A 261 1.70 12.19 -6.41
CA ILE A 261 1.87 12.09 -4.95
C ILE A 261 2.07 10.64 -4.48
N PRO A 262 1.18 9.66 -4.76
CA PRO A 262 1.41 8.26 -4.44
C PRO A 262 2.72 7.71 -5.04
N PHE A 263 3.06 8.11 -6.26
CA PHE A 263 4.29 7.69 -6.94
C PHE A 263 5.55 8.19 -6.23
N ILE A 264 5.62 9.49 -5.93
CA ILE A 264 6.72 10.11 -5.21
C ILE A 264 6.86 9.48 -3.83
N ILE A 265 5.75 9.28 -3.10
CA ILE A 265 5.76 8.61 -1.81
C ILE A 265 6.28 7.17 -1.93
N GLY A 266 5.80 6.40 -2.92
CA GLY A 266 6.27 5.02 -3.16
C GLY A 266 7.78 4.94 -3.41
N VAL A 267 8.30 5.81 -4.28
CA VAL A 267 9.75 5.89 -4.58
C VAL A 267 10.56 6.35 -3.38
N LEU A 268 10.05 7.31 -2.60
CA LEU A 268 10.73 7.77 -1.39
C LEU A 268 10.78 6.68 -0.32
N LEU A 269 9.71 5.92 -0.15
CA LEU A 269 9.65 4.80 0.79
C LEU A 269 10.59 3.68 0.37
N GLU A 270 10.65 3.34 -0.93
CA GLU A 270 11.60 2.35 -1.47
C GLU A 270 13.06 2.75 -1.18
N LYS A 271 13.40 4.03 -1.38
CA LYS A 271 14.75 4.55 -1.08
C LYS A 271 15.10 4.54 0.42
N GLN A 272 14.10 4.48 1.29
CA GLN A 272 14.29 4.48 2.74
C GLN A 272 14.40 3.06 3.35
N GLY A 273 14.34 2.00 2.54
CA GLY A 273 14.53 0.60 2.94
C GLY A 273 13.22 -0.19 3.09
N TYR A 274 13.23 -1.41 3.62
CA TYR A 274 13.79 -2.63 3.01
C TYR A 274 12.61 -3.42 2.42
N THR A 275 12.78 -4.02 1.25
CA THR A 275 11.88 -5.04 0.65
C THR A 275 10.46 -4.62 0.25
N VAL A 276 10.18 -3.33 0.02
CA VAL A 276 8.82 -2.92 -0.36
C VAL A 276 8.72 -2.69 -1.87
N ASN A 277 7.78 -3.36 -2.54
CA ASN A 277 7.46 -3.09 -3.93
C ASN A 277 6.81 -1.70 -4.04
N TRP A 278 7.51 -0.75 -4.67
CA TRP A 278 7.01 0.62 -4.82
C TRP A 278 5.63 0.68 -5.48
N LEU A 279 5.29 -0.27 -6.36
CA LEU A 279 3.99 -0.31 -7.02
C LEU A 279 2.87 -0.62 -6.03
N GLN A 280 3.10 -1.54 -5.09
CA GLN A 280 2.14 -1.81 -4.01
C GLN A 280 1.98 -0.60 -3.10
N GLN A 281 3.05 0.18 -2.92
CA GLN A 281 2.97 1.45 -2.19
C GLN A 281 2.15 2.50 -2.92
N VAL A 282 2.32 2.61 -4.23
CA VAL A 282 1.44 3.45 -5.04
C VAL A 282 -0.01 3.01 -4.84
N LEU A 283 -0.31 1.71 -4.94
CA LEU A 283 -1.67 1.18 -4.77
C LEU A 283 -2.28 1.53 -3.41
N ILE A 284 -1.60 1.27 -2.29
CA ILE A 284 -2.17 1.64 -0.97
C ILE A 284 -2.36 3.15 -0.82
N TRP A 285 -1.42 3.96 -1.33
CA TRP A 285 -1.53 5.42 -1.24
C TRP A 285 -2.59 6.02 -2.18
N THR A 286 -3.05 5.29 -3.21
CA THR A 286 -4.20 5.73 -4.03
C THR A 286 -5.51 5.73 -3.26
N VAL A 287 -5.64 4.87 -2.24
CA VAL A 287 -6.84 4.67 -1.40
C VAL A 287 -7.01 5.80 -0.37
N ARG A 288 -6.02 6.70 -0.22
CA ARG A 288 -6.04 7.76 0.79
C ARG A 288 -7.29 8.65 0.68
N PRO A 289 -7.86 9.11 1.81
CA PRO A 289 -8.99 10.02 1.79
C PRO A 289 -8.58 11.38 1.23
N ARG A 290 -9.37 11.93 0.29
CA ARG A 290 -9.07 13.19 -0.40
C ARG A 290 -10.14 14.24 -0.18
N VAL A 291 -9.76 15.51 -0.19
CA VAL A 291 -10.67 16.62 0.10
C VAL A 291 -11.63 16.99 -1.05
N ALA A 292 -11.64 16.24 -2.17
CA ALA A 292 -12.42 16.57 -3.35
C ALA A 292 -13.94 16.76 -3.08
N PRO A 293 -14.62 15.92 -2.29
CA PRO A 293 -16.03 16.14 -1.98
C PRO A 293 -16.27 17.40 -1.14
N VAL A 294 -15.34 17.76 -0.26
CA VAL A 294 -15.43 18.98 0.54
C VAL A 294 -15.30 20.22 -0.35
N ILE A 295 -14.38 20.19 -1.32
CA ILE A 295 -14.25 21.25 -2.34
C ILE A 295 -15.54 21.33 -3.18
N ALA A 296 -16.20 20.21 -3.45
CA ALA A 296 -17.47 20.20 -4.16
C ALA A 296 -18.63 20.83 -3.38
N ILE A 297 -18.63 20.77 -2.05
CA ILE A 297 -19.61 21.54 -1.26
C ILE A 297 -19.50 23.04 -1.56
N LEU A 298 -18.28 23.56 -1.74
CA LEU A 298 -18.05 24.97 -2.10
C LEU A 298 -18.58 25.31 -3.50
N GLY A 299 -18.52 24.37 -4.45
CA GLY A 299 -19.08 24.54 -5.80
C GLY A 299 -20.61 24.64 -5.82
N PHE A 300 -21.31 24.04 -4.87
CA PHE A 300 -22.75 24.27 -4.69
C PHE A 300 -23.05 25.67 -4.16
N VAL A 301 -22.21 26.19 -3.26
CA VAL A 301 -22.38 27.51 -2.63
C VAL A 301 -22.05 28.64 -3.60
N ASN A 302 -21.06 28.47 -4.47
CA ASN A 302 -20.61 29.51 -5.38
C ASN A 302 -20.07 28.94 -6.69
N ALA A 303 -20.61 29.39 -7.83
CA ALA A 303 -20.24 28.94 -9.17
C ALA A 303 -18.73 29.06 -9.48
N SER A 304 -18.03 30.03 -8.87
CA SER A 304 -16.59 30.20 -9.03
C SER A 304 -15.75 29.01 -8.55
N TRP A 305 -16.31 28.14 -7.71
CA TRP A 305 -15.65 26.92 -7.21
C TRP A 305 -15.98 25.69 -8.02
N MET A 306 -17.02 25.75 -8.86
CA MET A 306 -17.53 24.61 -9.59
C MET A 306 -16.46 24.00 -10.49
N GLU A 307 -15.68 24.82 -11.21
CA GLU A 307 -14.59 24.33 -12.06
C GLU A 307 -13.55 23.53 -11.25
N THR A 308 -13.05 24.10 -10.15
CA THR A 308 -12.07 23.43 -9.29
C THR A 308 -12.65 22.17 -8.67
N ALA A 309 -13.90 22.21 -8.19
CA ALA A 309 -14.60 21.06 -7.66
C ALA A 309 -14.72 19.93 -8.68
N VAL A 310 -15.11 20.26 -9.91
CA VAL A 310 -15.20 19.27 -11.00
C VAL A 310 -13.85 18.64 -11.28
N ASN A 311 -12.80 19.44 -11.39
CA ASN A 311 -11.46 18.94 -11.68
C ASN A 311 -10.97 17.98 -10.59
N GLU A 312 -11.15 18.36 -9.31
CA GLU A 312 -10.76 17.52 -8.18
C GLU A 312 -11.60 16.25 -8.05
N MET A 313 -12.91 16.31 -8.27
CA MET A 313 -13.78 15.13 -8.25
C MET A 313 -13.48 14.18 -9.40
N VAL A 314 -13.28 14.69 -10.62
CA VAL A 314 -12.93 13.86 -11.77
C VAL A 314 -11.60 13.16 -11.52
N ALA A 315 -10.61 13.86 -10.97
CA ALA A 315 -9.36 13.24 -10.58
C ALA A 315 -9.60 12.16 -9.52
N ASP A 316 -10.28 12.45 -8.41
CA ASP A 316 -10.54 11.48 -7.34
C ASP A 316 -11.27 10.22 -7.84
N LEU A 317 -12.29 10.40 -8.67
CA LEU A 317 -13.06 9.32 -9.28
C LEU A 317 -12.21 8.48 -10.24
N LEU A 318 -11.36 9.08 -11.08
CA LEU A 318 -10.43 8.33 -11.93
C LEU A 318 -9.46 7.48 -11.11
N PHE A 319 -9.08 7.98 -9.94
CA PHE A 319 -8.21 7.26 -9.00
C PHE A 319 -8.88 6.12 -8.25
N SER A 320 -10.21 6.07 -8.23
CA SER A 320 -10.92 4.91 -7.71
C SER A 320 -10.62 3.63 -8.53
N VAL A 321 -10.19 3.76 -9.79
CA VAL A 321 -9.86 2.61 -10.65
C VAL A 321 -8.61 1.86 -10.17
N PRO A 322 -7.42 2.48 -10.00
CA PRO A 322 -6.29 1.77 -9.40
C PRO A 322 -6.54 1.41 -7.92
N ALA A 323 -7.30 2.23 -7.19
CA ALA A 323 -7.71 1.90 -5.82
C ALA A 323 -8.64 0.67 -5.75
N LEU A 324 -9.34 0.33 -6.83
CA LEU A 324 -10.22 -0.84 -6.90
C LEU A 324 -9.48 -2.13 -6.59
N ILE A 325 -8.21 -2.26 -7.01
CA ILE A 325 -7.39 -3.44 -6.71
C ILE A 325 -7.31 -3.62 -5.19
N PHE A 326 -6.90 -2.57 -4.48
CA PHE A 326 -6.81 -2.60 -3.01
C PHE A 326 -8.18 -2.74 -2.35
N ALA A 327 -9.21 -2.07 -2.88
CA ALA A 327 -10.56 -2.15 -2.34
C ALA A 327 -11.16 -3.56 -2.47
N VAL A 328 -10.92 -4.24 -3.60
CA VAL A 328 -11.24 -5.66 -3.81
C VAL A 328 -10.51 -6.54 -2.81
N TYR A 329 -9.23 -6.28 -2.55
CA TYR A 329 -8.52 -6.95 -1.46
C TYR A 329 -9.19 -6.73 -0.11
N ALA A 330 -9.50 -5.49 0.24
CA ALA A 330 -10.15 -5.16 1.50
C ALA A 330 -11.55 -5.79 1.65
N ALA A 331 -12.31 -5.89 0.54
CA ALA A 331 -13.70 -6.34 0.54
C ALA A 331 -13.91 -7.84 0.29
N PHE A 332 -13.00 -8.52 -0.39
CA PHE A 332 -13.21 -9.90 -0.85
C PHE A 332 -12.08 -10.86 -0.51
N PHE A 333 -10.95 -10.32 -0.04
CA PHE A 333 -9.91 -11.12 0.57
C PHE A 333 -9.91 -10.89 2.07
N PRO A 334 -11.04 -11.07 2.79
CA PRO A 334 -10.91 -11.22 4.20
C PRO A 334 -10.06 -12.48 4.40
N ASN A 335 -8.82 -12.31 4.85
CA ASN A 335 -7.97 -13.44 5.14
C ASN A 335 -8.78 -14.48 5.92
N LYS A 336 -8.81 -15.71 5.39
CA LYS A 336 -9.61 -16.85 5.88
C LYS A 336 -9.10 -17.37 7.23
N THR A 337 -8.21 -16.62 7.88
CA THR A 337 -7.74 -16.94 9.23
C THR A 337 -8.92 -17.07 10.17
N THR A 338 -8.95 -18.21 10.85
CA THR A 338 -9.88 -18.57 11.92
C THR A 338 -9.39 -18.03 13.27
N ASN A 339 -8.30 -17.27 13.29
CA ASN A 339 -7.69 -16.75 14.52
C ASN A 339 -8.68 -15.86 15.30
N PRO A 340 -9.06 -16.24 16.53
CA PRO A 340 -9.98 -15.47 17.36
C PRO A 340 -9.38 -14.14 17.85
N ALA A 341 -8.06 -13.96 17.80
CA ALA A 341 -7.38 -12.69 18.11
C ALA A 341 -7.64 -11.58 17.08
N LYS A 342 -8.36 -11.90 16.00
CA LYS A 342 -8.72 -10.95 14.95
C LYS A 342 -9.48 -9.74 15.50
N PRO A 343 -9.01 -8.50 15.24
CA PRO A 343 -9.56 -7.29 15.84
C PRO A 343 -10.93 -6.92 15.24
N ALA A 344 -11.76 -6.24 16.04
CA ALA A 344 -13.08 -5.77 15.61
C ALA A 344 -12.99 -4.75 14.45
N GLU A 345 -11.90 -4.00 14.39
CA GLU A 345 -11.53 -3.05 13.34
C GLU A 345 -11.52 -3.69 11.95
N TYR A 346 -11.32 -5.01 11.87
CA TYR A 346 -11.37 -5.74 10.62
C TYR A 346 -12.73 -5.62 9.91
N LYS A 347 -13.83 -5.60 10.68
CA LYS A 347 -15.17 -5.41 10.11
C LYS A 347 -15.30 -4.03 9.45
N LEU A 348 -14.68 -3.00 10.04
CA LEU A 348 -14.64 -1.65 9.50
C LEU A 348 -13.75 -1.56 8.25
N TYR A 349 -12.62 -2.27 8.23
CA TYR A 349 -11.76 -2.37 7.05
C TYR A 349 -12.51 -2.97 5.85
N HIS A 350 -13.22 -4.08 6.07
CA HIS A 350 -14.01 -4.75 5.05
C HIS A 350 -15.18 -3.90 4.56
N ALA A 351 -15.93 -3.29 5.49
CA ALA A 351 -17.01 -2.37 5.15
C ALA A 351 -16.50 -1.18 4.32
N GLY A 352 -15.37 -0.59 4.71
CA GLY A 352 -14.70 0.47 3.95
C GLY A 352 -14.34 0.01 2.55
N GLY A 353 -13.78 -1.20 2.39
CA GLY A 353 -13.46 -1.81 1.11
C GLY A 353 -14.68 -1.92 0.20
N ILE A 354 -15.79 -2.48 0.70
CA ILE A 354 -17.06 -2.59 -0.06
C ILE A 354 -17.55 -1.20 -0.51
N ILE A 355 -17.55 -0.23 0.41
CA ILE A 355 -18.00 1.14 0.12
C ILE A 355 -17.14 1.76 -1.00
N MET A 356 -15.83 1.56 -0.98
CA MET A 356 -14.92 2.06 -2.02
C MET A 356 -15.06 1.39 -3.39
N ILE A 357 -15.51 0.13 -3.43
CA ILE A 357 -15.74 -0.59 -4.69
C ILE A 357 -16.90 0.02 -5.47
N ILE A 358 -17.92 0.53 -4.80
CA ILE A 358 -19.15 1.04 -5.45
C ILE A 358 -18.82 2.11 -6.51
N PRO A 359 -18.11 3.21 -6.20
CA PRO A 359 -17.72 4.20 -7.22
C PRO A 359 -16.85 3.61 -8.33
N GLY A 360 -15.87 2.77 -7.96
CA GLY A 360 -14.95 2.15 -8.93
C GLY A 360 -15.68 1.29 -9.96
N VAL A 361 -16.64 0.47 -9.53
CA VAL A 361 -17.45 -0.38 -10.41
C VAL A 361 -18.37 0.46 -11.30
N ILE A 362 -19.05 1.47 -10.74
CA ILE A 362 -19.92 2.37 -11.52
C ILE A 362 -19.11 3.08 -12.61
N ILE A 363 -17.93 3.58 -12.28
CA ILE A 363 -17.04 4.27 -13.23
C ILE A 363 -16.51 3.29 -14.27
N ALA A 364 -15.96 2.14 -13.86
CA ALA A 364 -15.44 1.13 -14.78
C ALA A 364 -16.52 0.63 -15.75
N PHE A 365 -17.73 0.37 -15.25
CA PHE A 365 -18.87 -0.01 -16.06
C PHE A 365 -19.30 1.13 -17.02
N SER A 366 -19.32 2.38 -16.54
CA SER A 366 -19.61 3.54 -17.38
C SER A 366 -18.59 3.71 -18.51
N PHE A 367 -17.30 3.48 -18.22
CA PHE A 367 -16.25 3.46 -19.24
C PHE A 367 -16.44 2.33 -20.25
N LEU A 368 -16.70 1.11 -19.77
CA LEU A 368 -16.88 -0.07 -20.60
C LEU A 368 -18.10 0.08 -21.53
N MET A 369 -19.24 0.49 -20.98
CA MET A 369 -20.44 0.82 -21.75
C MET A 369 -20.19 1.96 -22.75
N GLY A 370 -19.41 2.96 -22.36
CA GLY A 370 -18.99 4.03 -23.26
C GLY A 370 -18.18 3.56 -24.45
N MET A 371 -17.26 2.62 -24.24
CA MET A 371 -16.50 1.97 -25.31
C MET A 371 -17.41 1.15 -26.22
N CYS A 372 -18.25 0.28 -25.65
CA CYS A 372 -19.11 -0.62 -26.40
C CYS A 372 -20.15 0.13 -27.24
N LEU A 373 -20.80 1.14 -26.67
CA LEU A 373 -21.86 1.88 -27.34
C LEU A 373 -21.35 2.97 -28.30
N ARG A 374 -20.04 3.17 -28.44
CA ARG A 374 -19.44 4.35 -29.13
C ARG A 374 -20.06 5.69 -28.69
N CYS A 375 -20.62 5.72 -27.48
CA CYS A 375 -21.41 6.80 -26.94
C CYS A 375 -20.61 7.62 -25.91
N ALA A 376 -21.29 8.57 -25.26
CA ALA A 376 -20.82 9.73 -24.51
C ALA A 376 -19.49 9.70 -23.70
N PRO A 377 -19.03 8.64 -23.01
CA PRO A 377 -17.85 8.75 -22.13
C PRO A 377 -16.56 9.06 -22.89
N PHE A 378 -16.35 8.46 -24.05
CA PHE A 378 -15.22 8.81 -24.90
C PHE A 378 -15.34 10.24 -25.45
N ARG A 379 -16.56 10.74 -25.67
CA ARG A 379 -16.75 12.17 -26.01
C ARG A 379 -16.41 13.07 -24.82
N ALA A 380 -16.70 12.63 -23.59
CA ALA A 380 -16.35 13.36 -22.37
C ALA A 380 -14.84 13.45 -22.16
N PHE A 381 -14.03 12.49 -22.64
CA PHE A 381 -12.55 12.61 -22.70
C PHE A 381 -12.04 13.28 -23.97
N LYS A 382 -12.76 13.17 -25.08
CA LYS A 382 -12.43 13.81 -26.35
C LYS A 382 -12.37 15.33 -26.20
N TYR A 383 -13.32 15.95 -25.50
CA TYR A 383 -13.30 17.40 -25.30
C TYR A 383 -12.06 17.87 -24.51
N PRO A 384 -11.74 17.30 -23.34
CA PRO A 384 -10.48 17.57 -22.66
C PRO A 384 -9.24 17.34 -23.51
N ALA A 385 -9.18 16.21 -24.23
CA ALA A 385 -8.02 15.89 -25.07
C ALA A 385 -7.86 16.88 -26.24
N GLN A 386 -8.97 17.28 -26.87
CA GLN A 386 -8.96 18.31 -27.91
C GLN A 386 -8.53 19.66 -27.35
N ASP A 387 -8.97 20.02 -26.16
CA ASP A 387 -8.62 21.29 -25.54
C ASP A 387 -7.16 21.32 -25.06
N LEU A 388 -6.67 20.23 -24.48
CA LEU A 388 -5.25 20.04 -24.18
C LEU A 388 -4.40 20.15 -25.45
N TRP A 389 -4.82 19.50 -26.54
CA TRP A 389 -4.15 19.61 -27.84
C TRP A 389 -4.13 21.05 -28.37
N ARG A 390 -5.22 21.81 -28.20
CA ARG A 390 -5.27 23.23 -28.57
C ARG A 390 -4.29 24.05 -27.74
N ILE A 391 -4.25 23.85 -26.43
CA ILE A 391 -3.35 24.56 -25.52
C ILE A 391 -1.89 24.29 -25.89
N LEU A 392 -1.52 23.04 -26.16
CA LEU A 392 -0.18 22.68 -26.60
C LEU A 392 0.16 23.27 -27.98
N ARG A 393 -0.83 23.41 -28.87
CA ARG A 393 -0.62 23.90 -30.25
C ARG A 393 -0.68 25.42 -30.37
N ASN A 394 -1.36 26.13 -29.48
CA ASN A 394 -1.58 27.57 -29.56
C ASN A 394 -0.26 28.40 -29.49
N PRO A 395 0.73 28.07 -28.64
CA PRO A 395 2.05 28.73 -28.68
C PRO A 395 2.72 28.61 -30.05
N VAL A 396 2.67 27.41 -30.65
CA VAL A 396 3.21 27.16 -31.99
C VAL A 396 2.42 27.92 -33.06
N ARG A 397 1.09 27.99 -32.96
CA ARG A 397 0.24 28.79 -33.86
C ARG A 397 0.53 30.28 -33.76
N LYS A 398 0.77 30.79 -32.54
CA LYS A 398 1.15 32.19 -32.29
C LYS A 398 2.49 32.52 -32.96
N LEU A 399 3.48 31.62 -32.85
CA LEU A 399 4.75 31.74 -33.59
C LEU A 399 4.53 31.71 -35.11
N GLN A 400 3.55 30.92 -35.59
CA GLN A 400 3.15 30.84 -37.00
C GLN A 400 2.21 31.97 -37.46
N LYS A 401 1.91 32.98 -36.61
CA LYS A 401 0.93 34.06 -36.90
C LYS A 401 -0.46 33.53 -37.32
N LYS A 402 -0.86 32.35 -36.85
CA LYS A 402 -2.20 31.79 -37.07
C LYS A 402 -3.12 32.16 -35.92
N GLU A 403 -4.39 32.40 -36.22
CA GLU A 403 -5.40 32.68 -35.20
C GLU A 403 -5.47 31.56 -34.15
N PRO A 404 -5.61 31.91 -32.86
CA PRO A 404 -5.77 30.94 -31.79
C PRO A 404 -7.10 30.19 -31.95
N VAL A 405 -7.11 28.90 -31.59
CA VAL A 405 -8.36 28.13 -31.63
C VAL A 405 -9.27 28.61 -30.49
N PRO A 406 -10.53 28.99 -30.75
CA PRO A 406 -11.43 29.47 -29.71
C PRO A 406 -11.69 28.39 -28.65
N GLN A 407 -11.72 28.82 -27.38
CA GLN A 407 -12.09 27.95 -26.27
C GLN A 407 -13.57 27.57 -26.37
N ARG A 408 -13.89 26.32 -26.06
CA ARG A 408 -15.28 25.84 -26.11
C ARG A 408 -15.90 26.01 -24.74
N GLU A 409 -16.92 26.86 -24.66
CA GLU A 409 -17.71 27.02 -23.44
C GLU A 409 -18.79 25.93 -23.38
N VAL A 410 -19.07 25.45 -22.16
CA VAL A 410 -20.07 24.42 -21.91
C VAL A 410 -21.05 24.98 -20.89
N HIS A 411 -22.34 25.04 -21.25
CA HIS A 411 -23.37 25.52 -20.32
C HIS A 411 -23.50 24.59 -19.09
N ILE A 412 -23.63 25.23 -17.93
CA ILE A 412 -23.72 24.57 -16.61
C ILE A 412 -24.92 23.63 -16.46
N SER A 413 -26.02 23.91 -17.17
CA SER A 413 -27.25 23.11 -17.11
C SER A 413 -27.03 21.66 -17.51
N ASN A 414 -26.17 21.43 -18.52
CA ASN A 414 -25.77 20.09 -18.95
C ASN A 414 -24.87 19.39 -17.93
N PHE A 415 -24.18 20.17 -17.09
CA PHE A 415 -23.20 19.67 -16.13
C PHE A 415 -23.79 19.41 -14.74
N LYS A 416 -24.89 20.08 -14.36
CA LYS A 416 -25.50 19.98 -13.02
C LYS A 416 -25.82 18.54 -12.61
N GLY A 417 -26.39 17.74 -13.52
CA GLY A 417 -26.68 16.33 -13.25
C GLY A 417 -25.41 15.51 -13.00
N TRP A 418 -24.37 15.70 -13.83
CA TRP A 418 -23.07 15.03 -13.66
C TRP A 418 -22.39 15.43 -12.36
N TYR A 419 -22.47 16.72 -12.00
CA TYR A 419 -21.88 17.25 -10.78
C TYR A 419 -22.46 16.59 -9.53
N ILE A 420 -23.79 16.48 -9.43
CA ILE A 420 -24.47 15.83 -8.29
C ILE A 420 -24.07 14.35 -8.20
N ASN A 421 -24.02 13.65 -9.34
CA ASN A 421 -23.59 12.25 -9.36
C ASN A 421 -22.13 12.07 -8.92
N PHE A 422 -21.21 12.90 -9.45
CA PHE A 422 -19.80 12.86 -9.05
C PHE A 422 -19.60 13.22 -7.59
N PHE A 423 -20.38 14.17 -7.06
CA PHE A 423 -20.36 14.50 -5.64
C PHE A 423 -20.81 13.32 -4.79
N GLY A 424 -21.94 12.68 -5.13
CA GLY A 424 -22.43 11.50 -4.42
C GLY A 424 -21.42 10.35 -4.41
N LEU A 425 -20.84 10.03 -5.57
CA LEU A 425 -19.79 9.01 -5.68
C LEU A 425 -18.53 9.40 -4.91
N GLY A 426 -18.14 10.68 -4.94
CA GLY A 426 -17.00 11.21 -4.20
C GLY A 426 -17.17 11.08 -2.68
N ILE A 427 -18.37 11.35 -2.15
CA ILE A 427 -18.67 11.18 -0.71
C ILE A 427 -18.55 9.71 -0.30
N ILE A 428 -19.10 8.80 -1.11
CA ILE A 428 -18.99 7.35 -0.88
C ILE A 428 -17.51 6.94 -0.84
N LEU A 429 -16.72 7.36 -1.85
CA LEU A 429 -15.29 7.06 -1.92
C LEU A 429 -14.54 7.63 -0.70
N TYR A 430 -14.82 8.87 -0.31
CA TYR A 430 -14.17 9.53 0.83
C TYR A 430 -14.41 8.82 2.15
N ILE A 431 -15.66 8.42 2.44
CA ILE A 431 -16.00 7.68 3.65
C ILE A 431 -15.33 6.31 3.64
N GLY A 432 -15.43 5.58 2.52
CA GLY A 432 -14.78 4.28 2.37
C GLY A 432 -13.27 4.35 2.58
N SER A 433 -12.61 5.33 1.98
CA SER A 433 -11.18 5.60 2.13
C SER A 433 -10.76 5.83 3.57
N TRP A 434 -11.52 6.62 4.34
CA TRP A 434 -11.24 6.84 5.76
C TRP A 434 -11.40 5.57 6.59
N LEU A 435 -12.46 4.80 6.35
CA LEU A 435 -12.71 3.53 7.06
C LEU A 435 -11.59 2.53 6.79
N VAL A 436 -11.19 2.39 5.53
CA VAL A 436 -10.09 1.50 5.11
C VAL A 436 -8.78 1.94 5.76
N TRP A 437 -8.39 3.21 5.62
CA TRP A 437 -7.11 3.70 6.15
C TRP A 437 -7.01 3.65 7.67
N THR A 438 -8.08 4.06 8.37
CA THR A 438 -8.10 4.05 9.83
C THR A 438 -7.99 2.64 10.36
N SER A 439 -8.77 1.72 9.79
CA SER A 439 -8.77 0.31 10.21
C SER A 439 -7.46 -0.38 9.84
N PHE A 440 -6.93 -0.15 8.63
CA PHE A 440 -5.64 -0.68 8.20
C PHE A 440 -4.51 -0.27 9.14
N LEU A 441 -4.39 1.03 9.45
CA LEU A 441 -3.32 1.52 10.31
C LEU A 441 -3.43 1.02 11.76
N ASN A 442 -4.65 0.91 12.29
CA ASN A 442 -4.85 0.37 13.64
C ASN A 442 -4.54 -1.12 13.72
N MET A 443 -4.94 -1.91 12.71
CA MET A 443 -4.63 -3.35 12.65
C MET A 443 -3.14 -3.60 12.39
N ALA A 444 -2.52 -2.84 11.48
CA ALA A 444 -1.11 -2.99 11.17
C ALA A 444 -0.23 -2.62 12.37
N GLY A 445 -0.59 -1.55 13.10
CA GLY A 445 0.22 -1.06 14.21
C GLY A 445 1.66 -0.79 13.77
N ASP A 446 2.61 -1.42 14.44
CA ASP A 446 4.04 -1.28 14.14
C ASP A 446 4.50 -2.06 12.90
N LEU A 447 3.63 -2.89 12.31
CA LEU A 447 3.88 -3.53 11.01
C LEU A 447 3.91 -2.53 9.86
N TYR A 448 3.29 -1.34 10.02
CA TYR A 448 3.33 -0.26 9.05
C TYR A 448 4.17 0.91 9.58
N CYS A 449 5.44 0.92 9.21
CA CYS A 449 6.47 1.78 9.78
C CYS A 449 7.24 2.55 8.69
N PRO A 450 6.65 3.62 8.12
CA PRO A 450 7.35 4.47 7.16
C PRO A 450 8.49 5.24 7.85
N ALA A 451 9.62 5.42 7.16
CA ALA A 451 10.87 5.91 7.78
C ALA A 451 10.79 7.33 8.28
N SER A 452 10.13 8.18 7.52
CA SER A 452 10.00 9.60 7.85
C SER A 452 8.62 10.09 7.45
N LEU A 453 7.73 10.16 8.46
CA LEU A 453 6.45 10.82 8.28
C LEU A 453 6.65 12.28 7.85
N ASN A 454 7.73 12.93 8.28
CA ASN A 454 8.04 14.29 7.87
C ASN A 454 8.29 14.39 6.37
N THR A 455 8.98 13.42 5.77
CA THR A 455 9.21 13.40 4.32
C THR A 455 7.90 13.19 3.56
N VAL A 456 7.07 12.24 4.02
CA VAL A 456 5.74 12.02 3.45
C VAL A 456 4.87 13.28 3.60
N ALA A 457 4.85 13.89 4.77
CA ALA A 457 4.13 15.12 5.06
C ALA A 457 4.59 16.27 4.17
N THR A 458 5.89 16.45 3.95
CA THR A 458 6.43 17.45 3.03
C THR A 458 5.88 17.26 1.61
N VAL A 459 5.85 16.02 1.10
CA VAL A 459 5.23 15.74 -0.21
C VAL A 459 3.73 16.06 -0.18
N LEU A 460 3.02 15.66 0.87
CA LEU A 460 1.59 15.91 1.01
C LEU A 460 1.23 17.40 1.16
N PHE A 461 2.12 18.22 1.72
CA PHE A 461 1.85 19.63 2.03
C PHE A 461 2.41 20.57 0.97
N VAL A 462 3.68 20.42 0.63
CA VAL A 462 4.40 21.34 -0.26
C VAL A 462 3.98 21.12 -1.71
N TYR A 463 3.80 19.87 -2.11
CA TYR A 463 3.52 19.54 -3.52
C TYR A 463 2.19 20.12 -4.02
N PRO A 464 1.05 19.98 -3.30
CA PRO A 464 -0.20 20.64 -3.70
C PRO A 464 -0.08 22.17 -3.73
N VAL A 465 0.65 22.77 -2.78
CA VAL A 465 0.84 24.22 -2.72
C VAL A 465 1.61 24.72 -3.94
N ILE A 466 2.76 24.11 -4.25
CA ILE A 466 3.57 24.48 -5.43
C ILE A 466 2.75 24.40 -6.71
N LEU A 467 1.94 23.35 -6.86
CA LEU A 467 1.17 23.14 -8.08
C LEU A 467 -0.04 24.06 -8.17
N ASN A 468 -0.66 24.41 -7.05
CA ASN A 468 -1.71 25.42 -7.00
C ASN A 468 -1.17 26.82 -7.30
N VAL A 469 0.05 27.14 -6.85
CA VAL A 469 0.76 28.37 -7.25
C VAL A 469 1.07 28.36 -8.73
N LEU A 470 1.57 27.24 -9.27
CA LEU A 470 1.85 27.09 -10.71
C LEU A 470 0.57 27.23 -11.53
N ARG A 471 -0.53 26.62 -11.08
CA ARG A 471 -1.86 26.74 -11.71
C ARG A 471 -2.36 28.17 -11.70
N ALA A 472 -2.23 28.88 -10.58
CA ALA A 472 -2.59 30.30 -10.49
C ALA A 472 -1.73 31.14 -11.44
N PHE A 473 -0.42 30.90 -11.50
CA PHE A 473 0.49 31.59 -12.42
C PHE A 473 0.13 31.33 -13.90
N LEU A 474 -0.13 30.07 -14.27
CA LEU A 474 -0.57 29.68 -15.62
C LEU A 474 -1.94 30.25 -16.00
N SER A 475 -2.77 30.65 -15.03
CA SER A 475 -4.04 31.32 -15.30
C SER A 475 -3.90 32.83 -15.51
N LEU A 476 -2.77 33.42 -15.11
CA LEU A 476 -2.44 34.83 -15.30
C LEU A 476 -1.72 35.11 -16.62
N VAL A 477 -1.02 34.11 -17.17
CA VAL A 477 -0.30 34.14 -18.45
C VAL A 477 -1.23 33.73 -19.58
#